data_AF-A0A5B7F878-F1
#
_entry.id   AF-A0A5B7F878-F1
#
_cell.length_a   1.000
_cell.length_b   1.000
_cell.length_c   1.000
_cell.angle_alpha   90.00
_cell.angle_beta   90.00
_cell.angle_gamma   90.00
#
_symmetry.space_group_name_H-M   'P 1'
#
loop_
_entity.id
_entity.type
_entity.pdbx_description
1 polymer ?
#
loop_
_entity_poly.entity_id
_entity_poly.type
_entity_poly.pdbx_seq_one_letter_code
_entity_poly.pdbx_strand_id
1 'polypeptide(L)'
;MAQQIQQEVYEEITNEISIPMAGPAPVAPSSSASAARLLVSPVVFINCAAEKDEGEYSVEMRTPSNNVYFRNFTLSLFGVGEEGSTCQIPTSQLENQPRIYYHSTWVWAVVGDSLTLPCRAQGRNLVHTWYVDNIYVGNTNSNYQVLPNGDLIIRTVGMQPPTNVTCQVSTSDGTGPMDTVTTPIRIRSP
;
A
#
# COMPACT_ATOMS: atom_id res chain seq x y z
N MET A 1 6.76 -35.61 -9.90
CA MET A 1 5.71 -34.59 -9.84
C MET A 1 5.78 -33.88 -8.48
N ALA A 2 6.76 -32.99 -8.28
CA ALA A 2 6.92 -32.22 -7.03
C ALA A 2 7.91 -31.05 -7.17
N GLN A 3 7.96 -30.34 -8.32
CA GLN A 3 8.97 -29.30 -8.54
C GLN A 3 8.45 -27.99 -9.16
N GLN A 4 7.15 -27.75 -9.17
CA GLN A 4 6.57 -26.57 -9.84
C GLN A 4 5.88 -25.56 -8.91
N ILE A 5 5.91 -25.75 -7.59
CA ILE A 5 5.21 -24.88 -6.62
C ILE A 5 6.15 -23.89 -5.92
N GLN A 6 7.47 -24.01 -6.09
CA GLN A 6 8.43 -23.20 -5.32
C GLN A 6 8.85 -21.88 -5.99
N GLN A 7 8.39 -21.61 -7.21
CA GLN A 7 8.86 -20.47 -8.01
C GLN A 7 7.93 -19.25 -7.95
N GLU A 8 6.66 -19.41 -7.53
CA GLU A 8 5.71 -18.29 -7.34
C GLU A 8 5.94 -17.48 -6.05
N VAL A 9 6.82 -17.94 -5.15
CA VAL A 9 7.08 -17.28 -3.85
C VAL A 9 8.31 -16.36 -3.89
N TYR A 10 9.09 -16.33 -4.98
CA TYR A 10 10.37 -15.60 -5.01
C TYR A 10 10.31 -14.19 -5.63
N GLU A 11 9.16 -13.73 -6.15
CA GLU A 11 9.02 -12.39 -6.76
C GLU A 11 8.38 -11.33 -5.84
N GLU A 12 7.77 -11.70 -4.72
CA GLU A 12 7.18 -10.71 -3.79
C GLU A 12 8.25 -9.87 -3.07
N ILE A 13 9.40 -10.46 -2.71
CA ILE A 13 10.43 -9.77 -1.90
C ILE A 13 11.20 -8.71 -2.72
N THR A 14 11.29 -8.85 -4.05
CA THR A 14 11.98 -7.89 -4.94
C THR A 14 11.16 -6.65 -5.28
N ASN A 15 9.84 -6.71 -5.09
CA ASN A 15 8.92 -5.65 -5.47
C ASN A 15 8.64 -4.65 -4.33
N GLU A 16 9.12 -4.93 -3.12
CA GLU A 16 8.93 -4.08 -1.96
C GLU A 16 10.05 -3.04 -1.81
N ILE A 17 9.68 -1.84 -1.34
CA ILE A 17 10.63 -0.77 -1.04
C ILE A 17 10.59 -0.47 0.46
N SER A 18 11.74 -0.59 1.14
CA SER A 18 11.89 -0.20 2.55
C SER A 18 12.17 1.29 2.67
N ILE A 19 11.22 2.04 3.24
CA ILE A 19 11.29 3.48 3.46
C ILE A 19 11.56 3.75 4.95
N PRO A 20 12.63 4.49 5.30
CA PRO A 20 12.80 4.99 6.67
C PRO A 20 11.75 6.06 6.95
N MET A 21 11.03 5.93 8.05
CA MET A 21 10.05 6.93 8.45
C MET A 21 10.77 8.04 9.20
N ALA A 22 10.64 9.28 8.71
CA ALA A 22 11.12 10.44 9.44
C ALA A 22 10.13 10.75 10.57
N GLY A 23 10.50 10.45 11.82
CA GLY A 23 9.82 11.01 12.97
C GLY A 23 9.99 12.54 13.01
N PRO A 24 9.17 13.27 13.79
CA PRO A 24 9.47 14.66 14.12
C PRO A 24 10.92 14.75 14.63
N ALA A 25 11.68 15.72 14.12
CA ALA A 25 13.12 15.81 14.29
C ALA A 25 13.55 15.61 15.76
N PRO A 26 14.46 14.67 16.05
CA PRO A 26 15.03 14.56 17.39
C PRO A 26 15.90 15.79 17.65
N VAL A 27 15.62 16.47 18.75
CA VAL A 27 16.49 17.50 19.33
C VAL A 27 17.69 16.79 19.97
N ALA A 28 18.65 16.30 19.16
CA ALA A 28 20.06 16.03 19.48
C ALA A 28 20.67 14.95 18.57
N PRO A 29 21.99 14.97 18.31
CA PRO A 29 22.68 13.92 17.59
C PRO A 29 23.14 12.83 18.57
N SER A 30 22.40 11.73 18.66
CA SER A 30 22.92 10.49 19.26
C SER A 30 22.94 9.37 18.21
N SER A 31 24.13 8.86 17.99
CA SER A 31 24.50 7.81 17.03
C SER A 31 23.89 6.45 17.38
N SER A 32 22.70 6.16 16.85
CA SER A 32 22.21 4.83 16.47
C SER A 32 20.77 4.97 15.97
N ALA A 33 20.58 5.33 14.70
CA ALA A 33 19.23 5.58 14.17
C ALA A 33 18.45 4.27 13.94
N SER A 34 17.88 3.72 15.02
CA SER A 34 16.80 2.74 14.97
C SER A 34 15.50 3.45 14.58
N ALA A 35 15.38 3.82 13.30
CA ALA A 35 14.17 4.44 12.76
C ALA A 35 13.12 3.38 12.38
N ALA A 36 11.84 3.72 12.53
CA ALA A 36 10.74 2.94 11.98
C ALA A 36 10.91 2.77 10.45
N ARG A 37 10.49 1.61 9.94
CA ARG A 37 10.62 1.24 8.52
C ARG A 37 9.29 0.76 7.97
N LEU A 38 8.98 1.24 6.78
CA LEU A 38 7.78 0.92 6.04
C LEU A 38 8.16 0.12 4.81
N LEU A 39 7.58 -1.05 4.60
CA LEU A 39 7.66 -1.75 3.32
C LEU A 39 6.40 -1.44 2.53
N VAL A 40 6.58 -0.89 1.33
CA VAL A 40 5.48 -0.50 0.46
C VAL A 40 5.53 -1.28 -0.85
N SER A 41 4.36 -1.58 -1.39
CA SER A 41 4.19 -2.20 -2.69
C SER A 41 3.33 -1.30 -3.58
N PRO A 42 3.91 -0.70 -4.65
CA PRO A 42 3.15 -0.03 -5.67
C PRO A 42 2.62 -1.05 -6.70
N VAL A 43 1.37 -0.89 -7.12
CA VAL A 43 0.71 -1.73 -8.13
C VAL A 43 0.29 -0.86 -9.32
N VAL A 44 0.53 -1.33 -10.53
CA VAL A 44 0.08 -0.66 -11.76
C VAL A 44 -1.03 -1.48 -12.39
N PHE A 45 -2.15 -0.84 -12.68
CA PHE A 45 -3.30 -1.48 -13.32
C PHE A 45 -3.42 -1.04 -14.78
N ILE A 46 -3.30 -1.99 -15.70
CA ILE A 46 -3.54 -1.77 -17.13
C ILE A 46 -4.85 -2.48 -17.48
N ASN A 47 -5.83 -1.69 -17.87
CA ASN A 47 -7.18 -2.17 -18.17
C ASN A 47 -7.30 -2.46 -19.65
N CYS A 48 -7.83 -3.63 -20.00
CA CYS A 48 -7.92 -4.08 -21.38
C CYS A 48 -6.61 -3.88 -22.15
N ALA A 49 -5.54 -4.52 -21.64
CA ALA A 49 -4.21 -4.42 -22.22
C ALA A 49 -4.22 -4.87 -23.69
N ALA A 50 -3.62 -4.06 -24.55
CA ALA A 50 -3.48 -4.31 -25.98
C ALA A 50 -2.03 -4.06 -26.44
N GLU A 51 -1.70 -4.40 -27.68
CA GLU A 51 -0.35 -4.24 -28.24
C GLU A 51 0.22 -2.82 -28.07
N LYS A 52 -0.65 -1.80 -28.04
CA LYS A 52 -0.27 -0.40 -27.80
C LYS A 52 0.32 -0.13 -26.40
N ASP A 53 0.07 -1.02 -25.45
CA ASP A 53 0.51 -0.91 -24.05
C ASP A 53 1.85 -1.64 -23.84
N GLU A 54 2.37 -2.37 -24.82
CA GLU A 54 3.71 -2.97 -24.70
C GLU A 54 4.81 -1.90 -24.61
N GLY A 55 5.79 -2.14 -23.74
CA GLY A 55 6.91 -1.22 -23.60
C GLY A 55 7.62 -1.29 -22.26
N GLU A 56 8.56 -0.35 -22.07
CA GLU A 56 9.28 -0.18 -20.81
C GLU A 56 8.53 0.81 -19.90
N TYR A 57 8.24 0.36 -18.69
CA TYR A 57 7.60 1.13 -17.64
C TYR A 57 8.61 1.46 -16.56
N SER A 58 8.49 2.66 -15.99
CA SER A 58 9.25 3.08 -14.81
C SER A 58 8.30 3.65 -13.75
N VAL A 59 8.31 3.05 -12.57
CA VAL A 59 7.57 3.53 -11.40
C VAL A 59 8.51 4.38 -10.56
N GLU A 60 8.22 5.68 -10.48
CA GLU A 60 8.90 6.61 -9.58
C GLU A 60 8.21 6.65 -8.21
N MET A 61 8.99 6.50 -7.15
CA MET A 61 8.54 6.65 -5.78
C MET A 61 9.36 7.73 -5.08
N ARG A 62 8.67 8.71 -4.52
CA ARG A 62 9.28 9.82 -3.78
C ARG A 62 8.97 9.71 -2.29
N THR A 63 10.00 9.70 -1.46
CA THR A 63 9.83 9.71 0.00
C THR A 63 9.54 11.12 0.52
N PRO A 64 9.02 11.26 1.76
CA PRO A 64 8.87 12.57 2.39
C PRO A 64 10.18 13.35 2.52
N SER A 65 11.32 12.65 2.64
CA SER A 65 12.67 13.24 2.63
C SER A 65 13.16 13.61 1.22
N ASN A 66 12.30 13.55 0.21
CA ASN A 66 12.58 13.85 -1.19
C ASN A 66 13.58 12.89 -1.86
N ASN A 67 13.83 11.71 -1.28
CA ASN A 67 14.57 10.65 -1.96
C ASN A 67 13.69 10.03 -3.04
N VAL A 68 14.28 9.69 -4.18
CA VAL A 68 13.56 9.12 -5.32
C VAL A 68 14.08 7.71 -5.58
N TYR A 69 13.15 6.76 -5.70
CA TYR A 69 13.40 5.36 -6.02
C TYR A 69 12.67 5.02 -7.32
N PHE A 70 13.31 4.21 -8.16
CA PHE A 70 12.73 3.76 -9.43
C PHE A 70 12.60 2.24 -9.44
N ARG A 71 11.55 1.76 -10.11
CA ARG A 71 11.37 0.35 -10.49
C ARG A 71 11.01 0.28 -11.96
N ASN A 72 11.84 -0.41 -12.73
CA ASN A 72 11.63 -0.55 -14.15
C ASN A 72 11.16 -1.97 -14.45
N PHE A 73 10.18 -2.11 -15.34
CA PHE A 73 9.72 -3.40 -15.84
C PHE A 73 9.31 -3.26 -17.31
N THR A 74 9.34 -4.37 -18.03
CA THR A 74 8.90 -4.42 -19.43
C THR A 74 7.59 -5.17 -19.51
N LEU A 75 6.58 -4.58 -20.15
CA LEU A 75 5.35 -5.27 -20.51
C LEU A 75 5.48 -5.81 -21.93
N SER A 76 5.32 -7.12 -22.09
CA SER A 76 5.22 -7.79 -23.38
C SER A 76 4.01 -8.73 -23.33
N LEU A 77 3.14 -8.64 -24.33
CA LEU A 77 1.97 -9.49 -24.46
C LEU A 77 2.32 -10.67 -25.37
N PHE A 78 1.96 -11.87 -24.95
CA PHE A 78 2.26 -13.09 -25.70
C PHE A 78 0.97 -13.82 -26.07
N GLY A 79 0.86 -14.20 -27.34
CA GLY A 79 -0.15 -15.12 -27.85
C GLY A 79 -1.47 -14.48 -28.31
N VAL A 80 -2.32 -15.32 -28.91
CA VAL A 80 -3.72 -15.00 -29.22
C VAL A 80 -4.56 -15.53 -28.06
N GLY A 81 -4.85 -14.67 -27.09
CA GLY A 81 -5.69 -14.99 -25.93
C GLY A 81 -7.13 -14.55 -26.15
N GLU A 82 -8.06 -15.12 -25.39
CA GLU A 82 -9.40 -14.54 -25.25
C GLU A 82 -9.29 -13.16 -24.57
N GLU A 83 -10.20 -12.25 -24.90
CA GLU A 83 -10.24 -10.92 -24.28
C GLU A 83 -10.36 -11.06 -22.75
N GLY A 84 -9.43 -10.40 -22.03
CA GLY A 84 -9.45 -10.39 -20.57
C GLY A 84 -10.75 -9.80 -20.02
N SER A 85 -11.11 -10.18 -18.79
CA SER A 85 -12.36 -9.73 -18.14
C SER A 85 -12.47 -8.20 -18.04
N THR A 86 -11.35 -7.49 -17.97
CA THR A 86 -11.34 -6.01 -17.95
C THR A 86 -11.71 -5.37 -19.29
N CYS A 87 -11.63 -6.09 -20.42
CA CYS A 87 -12.14 -5.65 -21.72
C CYS A 87 -13.66 -5.78 -21.84
N GLN A 88 -14.26 -6.73 -21.11
CA GLN A 88 -15.71 -6.98 -21.14
C GLN A 88 -16.49 -6.01 -20.23
N ILE A 89 -15.80 -5.31 -19.34
CA ILE A 89 -16.42 -4.40 -18.36
C ILE A 89 -16.47 -2.99 -18.95
N PRO A 90 -17.62 -2.30 -18.91
CA PRO A 90 -17.70 -0.90 -19.32
C PRO A 90 -16.72 -0.03 -18.54
N THR A 91 -16.04 0.90 -19.23
CA THR A 91 -15.04 1.81 -18.62
C THR A 91 -15.59 2.53 -17.40
N SER A 92 -16.84 2.97 -17.44
CA SER A 92 -17.51 3.65 -16.32
C SER A 92 -17.61 2.77 -15.07
N GLN A 93 -17.84 1.47 -15.22
CA GLN A 93 -17.89 0.53 -14.09
C GLN A 93 -16.48 0.28 -13.54
N LEU A 94 -15.48 0.21 -14.41
CA LEU A 94 -14.09 0.01 -14.02
C LEU A 94 -13.47 1.24 -13.34
N GLU A 95 -13.91 2.44 -13.71
CA GLU A 95 -13.59 3.70 -13.03
C GLU A 95 -14.31 3.84 -11.67
N ASN A 96 -15.45 3.19 -11.50
CA ASN A 96 -16.16 3.15 -10.23
C ASN A 96 -15.66 2.03 -9.30
N GLN A 97 -14.79 1.15 -9.76
CA GLN A 97 -14.21 0.06 -8.97
C GLN A 97 -13.03 0.61 -8.13
N PRO A 98 -13.12 0.62 -6.78
CA PRO A 98 -11.99 0.93 -5.93
C PRO A 98 -10.87 -0.08 -6.16
N ARG A 99 -9.64 0.41 -6.36
CA ARG A 99 -8.42 -0.41 -6.45
C ARG A 99 -7.26 0.26 -5.75
N ILE A 100 -6.74 -0.38 -4.72
CA ILE A 100 -5.61 0.07 -3.92
C ILE A 100 -4.35 -0.19 -4.72
N TYR A 101 -3.61 0.87 -5.02
CA TYR A 101 -2.39 0.82 -5.84
C TYR A 101 -1.13 1.15 -5.06
N TYR A 102 -1.25 1.70 -3.85
CA TYR A 102 -0.10 2.01 -3.01
C TYR A 102 -0.46 1.81 -1.56
N HIS A 103 0.12 0.78 -0.96
CA HIS A 103 -0.10 0.44 0.44
C HIS A 103 1.16 -0.15 1.06
N SER A 104 1.13 -0.24 2.38
CA SER A 104 2.15 -0.95 3.13
C SER A 104 1.88 -2.45 3.12
N THR A 105 2.89 -3.24 2.82
CA THR A 105 2.84 -4.70 2.98
C THR A 105 3.27 -5.10 4.39
N TRP A 106 4.16 -4.34 5.02
CA TRP A 106 4.64 -4.59 6.38
C TRP A 106 5.18 -3.30 7.02
N VAL A 107 5.03 -3.14 8.35
CA VAL A 107 5.70 -2.07 9.12
C VAL A 107 6.56 -2.59 10.28
N TRP A 108 7.78 -2.06 10.41
CA TRP A 108 8.56 -2.10 11.66
C TRP A 108 8.43 -0.78 12.38
N ALA A 109 7.77 -0.81 13.53
CA ALA A 109 7.53 0.33 14.38
C ALA A 109 8.50 0.37 15.57
N VAL A 110 8.73 1.57 16.08
CA VAL A 110 9.50 1.83 17.30
C VAL A 110 8.54 2.43 18.32
N VAL A 111 8.61 1.97 19.56
CA VAL A 111 7.73 2.46 20.64
C VAL A 111 7.97 3.96 20.83
N GLY A 112 6.88 4.73 20.91
CA GLY A 112 6.91 6.18 21.05
C GLY A 112 6.92 6.96 19.73
N ASP A 113 7.28 6.33 18.60
CA ASP A 113 7.27 6.98 17.30
C ASP A 113 5.85 7.14 16.74
N SER A 114 5.71 8.05 15.77
CA SER A 114 4.52 8.18 14.92
C SER A 114 4.69 7.41 13.62
N LEU A 115 3.61 6.79 13.14
CA LEU A 115 3.58 6.07 11.85
C LEU A 115 2.59 6.72 10.89
N THR A 116 2.86 6.59 9.61
CA THR A 116 1.97 6.97 8.51
C THR A 116 1.89 5.78 7.54
N LEU A 117 0.72 5.15 7.50
CA LEU A 117 0.44 3.98 6.69
C LEU A 117 -0.25 4.43 5.40
N PRO A 118 0.39 4.30 4.23
CA PRO A 118 -0.24 4.59 2.97
C PRO A 118 -1.40 3.64 2.67
N CYS A 119 -2.47 4.19 2.10
CA CYS A 119 -3.51 3.44 1.43
C CYS A 119 -4.14 4.31 0.35
N ARG A 120 -3.51 4.32 -0.82
CA ARG A 120 -4.00 5.10 -1.95
C ARG A 120 -4.68 4.18 -2.93
N ALA A 121 -5.84 4.62 -3.37
CA ALA A 121 -6.66 3.90 -4.32
C ALA A 121 -7.05 4.78 -5.51
N GLN A 122 -7.30 4.13 -6.63
CA GLN A 122 -7.92 4.71 -7.80
C GLN A 122 -9.40 4.30 -7.87
N GLY A 123 -10.21 5.18 -8.44
CA GLY A 123 -11.65 5.01 -8.57
C GLY A 123 -12.39 6.31 -8.26
N ARG A 124 -13.69 6.33 -8.51
CA ARG A 124 -14.55 7.51 -8.31
C ARG A 124 -15.28 7.45 -6.96
N ASN A 125 -15.39 8.60 -6.30
CA ASN A 125 -16.15 8.78 -5.04
C ASN A 125 -15.78 7.74 -3.97
N LEU A 126 -14.49 7.62 -3.67
CA LEU A 126 -13.97 6.62 -2.74
C LEU A 126 -14.11 7.05 -1.28
N VAL A 127 -14.43 6.09 -0.42
CA VAL A 127 -14.43 6.23 1.03
C VAL A 127 -13.36 5.30 1.60
N HIS A 128 -12.42 5.86 2.36
CA HIS A 128 -11.37 5.11 3.03
C HIS A 128 -11.79 4.81 4.46
N THR A 129 -11.78 3.53 4.80
CA THR A 129 -12.11 3.03 6.13
C THR A 129 -10.92 2.26 6.68
N TRP A 130 -10.55 2.55 7.92
CA TRP A 130 -9.44 1.89 8.58
C TRP A 130 -9.93 1.05 9.76
N TYR A 131 -9.32 -0.12 9.92
CA TYR A 131 -9.52 -1.01 11.06
C TYR A 131 -8.17 -1.29 11.72
N VAL A 132 -8.12 -1.22 13.04
CA VAL A 132 -6.95 -1.56 13.84
C VAL A 132 -7.33 -2.72 14.73
N ASP A 133 -6.67 -3.88 14.55
CA ASP A 133 -7.07 -5.14 15.17
C ASP A 133 -8.57 -5.44 15.02
N ASN A 134 -9.08 -5.25 13.80
CA ASN A 134 -10.49 -5.40 13.40
C ASN A 134 -11.48 -4.40 14.04
N ILE A 135 -10.99 -3.36 14.72
CA ILE A 135 -11.81 -2.30 15.29
C ILE A 135 -11.78 -1.10 14.35
N TYR A 136 -12.95 -0.61 13.93
CA TYR A 136 -13.07 0.60 13.12
C TYR A 136 -12.43 1.79 13.82
N VAL A 137 -11.49 2.45 13.15
CA VAL A 137 -10.83 3.67 13.62
C VAL A 137 -11.21 4.85 12.72
N GLY A 138 -12.23 5.59 13.16
CA GLY A 138 -12.57 6.87 12.55
C GLY A 138 -11.72 8.02 13.09
N ASN A 139 -11.98 9.23 12.61
CA ASN A 139 -11.35 10.48 13.09
C ASN A 139 -11.76 10.89 14.52
N THR A 140 -12.48 10.04 15.26
CA THR A 140 -12.94 10.30 16.63
C THR A 140 -11.96 9.83 17.70
N ASN A 141 -10.99 8.98 17.35
CA ASN A 141 -9.96 8.52 18.27
C ASN A 141 -8.75 9.47 18.23
N SER A 142 -8.24 9.91 19.38
CA SER A 142 -7.13 10.86 19.45
C SER A 142 -5.80 10.31 18.90
N ASN A 143 -5.59 8.99 18.92
CA ASN A 143 -4.35 8.37 18.44
C ASN A 143 -4.33 8.10 16.92
N TYR A 144 -5.48 8.14 16.26
CA TYR A 144 -5.63 7.79 14.85
C TYR A 144 -6.15 8.99 14.06
N GLN A 145 -5.61 9.20 12.86
CA GLN A 145 -6.10 10.23 11.95
C GLN A 145 -6.06 9.71 10.52
N VAL A 146 -7.20 9.68 9.86
CA VAL A 146 -7.29 9.35 8.43
C VAL A 146 -7.13 10.64 7.64
N LEU A 147 -6.13 10.68 6.76
CA LEU A 147 -5.85 11.81 5.89
C LEU A 147 -6.79 11.83 4.68
N PRO A 148 -7.03 12.99 4.04
CA PRO A 148 -7.89 13.09 2.86
C PRO A 148 -7.45 12.22 1.67
N ASN A 149 -6.16 11.89 1.59
CA ASN A 149 -5.60 11.02 0.56
C ASN A 149 -5.73 9.52 0.88
N GLY A 150 -6.34 9.16 2.02
CA GLY A 150 -6.55 7.78 2.47
C GLY A 150 -5.52 7.27 3.46
N ASP A 151 -4.37 7.93 3.62
CA ASP A 151 -3.30 7.46 4.51
C ASP A 151 -3.72 7.56 6.00
N LEU A 152 -3.33 6.57 6.82
CA LEU A 152 -3.59 6.58 8.27
C LEU A 152 -2.36 7.03 9.04
N ILE A 153 -2.52 8.04 9.88
CA ILE A 153 -1.53 8.42 10.89
C ILE A 153 -1.86 7.72 12.21
N ILE A 154 -0.87 7.02 12.76
CA ILE A 154 -0.84 6.56 14.15
C ILE A 154 0.09 7.51 14.90
N ARG A 155 -0.44 8.33 15.81
CA ARG A 155 0.35 9.40 16.45
C ARG A 155 1.42 8.87 17.38
N THR A 156 1.13 7.80 18.11
CA THR A 156 2.07 7.20 19.06
C THR A 156 1.91 5.69 19.09
N VAL A 157 3.01 4.98 18.84
CA VAL A 157 3.10 3.53 18.95
C VAL A 157 3.31 3.13 20.42
N GLY A 158 2.36 2.38 20.98
CA GLY A 158 2.47 1.84 22.35
C GLY A 158 3.38 0.62 22.45
N MET A 159 3.67 0.19 23.69
CA MET A 159 4.42 -1.05 23.96
C MET A 159 3.70 -2.32 23.47
N GLN A 160 2.37 -2.27 23.44
CA GLN A 160 1.53 -3.25 22.78
C GLN A 160 0.95 -2.58 21.55
N PRO A 161 1.66 -2.58 20.40
CA PRO A 161 1.08 -2.04 19.19
C PRO A 161 -0.07 -2.93 18.71
N PRO A 162 -0.88 -2.41 17.79
CA PRO A 162 -1.76 -3.28 17.02
C PRO A 162 -0.99 -4.40 16.32
N THR A 163 -1.63 -5.54 16.15
CA THR A 163 -1.05 -6.65 15.38
C THR A 163 -1.16 -6.37 13.90
N ASN A 164 -2.34 -5.94 13.46
CA ASN A 164 -2.62 -5.66 12.06
C ASN A 164 -3.46 -4.38 11.92
N VAL A 165 -3.23 -3.68 10.82
CA VAL A 165 -4.03 -2.54 10.42
C VAL A 165 -4.56 -2.78 9.01
N THR A 166 -5.86 -2.69 8.84
CA THR A 166 -6.55 -2.97 7.58
C THR A 166 -7.08 -1.68 7.00
N CYS A 167 -6.72 -1.40 5.75
CA CYS A 167 -7.38 -0.37 4.95
C CYS A 167 -8.40 -1.01 4.04
N GLN A 168 -9.62 -0.51 4.08
CA GLN A 168 -10.70 -0.85 3.18
C GLN A 168 -11.13 0.39 2.40
N VAL A 169 -11.26 0.25 1.09
CA VAL A 169 -11.72 1.32 0.22
C VAL A 169 -12.99 0.87 -0.49
N SER A 170 -14.06 1.65 -0.34
CA SER A 170 -15.36 1.39 -0.94
C SER A 170 -15.85 2.58 -1.75
N THR A 171 -16.86 2.35 -2.59
CA THR A 171 -17.63 3.44 -3.20
C THR A 171 -18.49 4.15 -2.15
N SER A 172 -18.75 5.44 -2.35
CA SER A 172 -19.48 6.28 -1.39
C SER A 172 -20.90 5.83 -1.07
N ASP A 173 -21.52 5.04 -1.95
CA ASP A 173 -22.84 4.45 -1.74
C ASP A 173 -22.81 3.20 -0.84
N GLY A 174 -21.62 2.64 -0.58
CA GLY A 174 -21.40 1.45 0.26
C GLY A 174 -21.99 0.15 -0.30
N THR A 175 -22.65 0.19 -1.46
CA THR A 175 -23.29 -0.96 -2.12
C THR A 175 -22.45 -1.52 -3.26
N GLY A 176 -21.43 -0.78 -3.69
CA GLY A 176 -20.50 -1.18 -4.72
C GLY A 176 -19.42 -2.15 -4.22
N PRO A 177 -18.52 -2.55 -5.14
CA PRO A 177 -17.38 -3.39 -4.80
C PRO A 177 -16.40 -2.63 -3.88
N MET A 178 -15.65 -3.38 -3.08
CA MET A 178 -14.65 -2.84 -2.16
C MET A 178 -13.31 -3.54 -2.37
N ASP A 179 -12.23 -2.83 -2.05
CA ASP A 179 -10.89 -3.36 -2.02
C ASP A 179 -10.34 -3.27 -0.59
N THR A 180 -9.47 -4.19 -0.19
CA THR A 180 -8.98 -4.29 1.19
C THR A 180 -7.57 -4.83 1.25
N VAL A 181 -6.71 -4.12 1.97
CA VAL A 181 -5.32 -4.53 2.27
C VAL A 181 -5.09 -4.55 3.77
N THR A 182 -4.32 -5.54 4.25
CA THR A 182 -3.97 -5.66 5.66
C THR A 182 -2.47 -5.61 5.84
N THR A 183 -2.01 -4.69 6.68
CA THR A 183 -0.62 -4.47 6.99
C THR A 183 -0.31 -4.97 8.41
N PRO A 184 0.55 -6.00 8.57
CA PRO A 184 1.08 -6.37 9.87
C PRO A 184 2.01 -5.27 10.43
N ILE A 185 1.88 -5.00 11.73
CA ILE A 185 2.80 -4.14 12.49
C ILE A 185 3.66 -5.01 13.40
N ARG A 186 4.97 -4.75 13.40
CA ARG A 186 5.93 -5.39 14.30
C ARG A 186 6.72 -4.34 15.06
N ILE A 187 7.01 -4.58 16.34
CA ILE A 187 7.97 -3.76 17.09
C ILE A 187 9.38 -4.24 16.82
N ARG A 188 10.29 -3.31 16.58
CA ARG A 188 11.73 -3.56 16.75
C ARG A 188 12.09 -3.25 18.21
N SER A 189 12.50 -4.27 18.96
CA SER A 189 13.10 -4.04 20.28
C SER A 189 14.36 -3.17 20.12
N PRO A 190 14.63 -2.21 21.01
CA PRO A 190 15.91 -1.52 21.06
C PRO A 190 17.08 -2.49 21.16
#